data_AF-A0A085NG96-F1
#
_entry.id   AF-A0A085NG96-F1
#
_cell.length_a   1.000
_cell.length_b   1.000
_cell.length_c   1.000
_cell.angle_alpha   90.00
_cell.angle_beta   90.00
_cell.angle_gamma   90.00
#
_symmetry.space_group_name_H-M   'P 1'
#
loop_
_entity.id
_entity.type
_entity.pdbx_description
1 polymer ?
#
loop_
_entity_poly.entity_id
_entity_poly.type
_entity_poly.pdbx_seq_one_letter_code
_entity_poly.pdbx_strand_id
1 'polypeptide(L)'
;LKEVGIASKPFPPVVIHVVNFIKSHALQNRLFRQLCEENNEDFDTLLLHTEVRWLSKGNCLQRFVALWKTIVGLMSDKEYGDKLIDPKAEIRYLADMFEKDNNLMNSKVAVVSFLKKLEVYWHNIGRHELLQFPNLKTIAEEVNDDDLLYVNHLKQIQKDMEERFHDLVNLDIPDWIVDAFGVSAVEVDTEIQESLIDLQSDTTARRQFDHYGKDFSVLTFFIAFPSTYLVECGFSKVIASTKSRNRMDVAAGGDLRLSLSNLEPDITKLSKKCQPQGSH
;
A
#
# COMPACT_ATOMS: atom_id res chain seq x y z
N LEU A 1 10.53 -8.30 -7.16
CA LEU A 1 9.64 -7.64 -6.19
C LEU A 1 8.27 -8.26 -6.33
N LYS A 2 7.93 -9.26 -5.50
CA LYS A 2 6.53 -9.69 -5.38
C LYS A 2 5.81 -8.58 -4.64
N GLU A 3 4.89 -7.92 -5.34
CA GLU A 3 3.99 -6.91 -4.77
C GLU A 3 3.32 -7.43 -3.48
N VAL A 4 2.96 -6.47 -2.62
CA VAL A 4 2.41 -6.68 -1.28
C VAL A 4 1.15 -7.55 -1.30
N GLY A 5 1.07 -8.48 -0.35
CA GLY A 5 -0.14 -8.88 0.38
C GLY A 5 -1.29 -9.59 -0.34
N ILE A 6 -1.78 -9.04 -1.45
CA ILE A 6 -3.03 -9.44 -2.13
C ILE A 6 -2.73 -10.01 -3.53
N ALA A 7 -1.47 -9.97 -3.96
CA ALA A 7 -0.99 -10.47 -5.25
C ALA A 7 -1.13 -12.00 -5.45
N SER A 8 -1.67 -12.75 -4.49
CA SER A 8 -2.06 -14.15 -4.70
C SER A 8 -3.18 -14.30 -5.72
N LYS A 9 -4.08 -13.32 -5.84
CA LYS A 9 -5.07 -13.27 -6.92
C LYS A 9 -4.67 -12.28 -8.01
N PRO A 10 -4.66 -12.70 -9.30
CA PRO A 10 -4.33 -11.82 -10.41
C PRO A 10 -5.40 -10.73 -10.58
N PHE A 11 -4.99 -9.57 -11.09
CA PHE A 11 -5.93 -8.52 -11.48
C PHE A 11 -6.87 -9.03 -12.59
N PRO A 12 -8.20 -8.82 -12.50
CA PRO A 12 -9.14 -9.38 -13.49
C PRO A 12 -8.83 -8.89 -14.92
N PRO A 13 -8.44 -9.77 -15.86
CA PRO A 13 -8.03 -9.35 -17.20
C PRO A 13 -9.16 -8.64 -17.94
N VAL A 14 -10.42 -9.04 -17.71
CA VAL A 14 -11.59 -8.41 -18.35
C VAL A 14 -11.66 -6.90 -18.07
N VAL A 15 -11.28 -6.47 -16.85
CA VAL A 15 -11.28 -5.06 -16.46
C VAL A 15 -10.28 -4.29 -17.32
N ILE A 16 -9.08 -4.83 -17.51
CA ILE A 16 -8.04 -4.23 -18.36
C ILE A 16 -8.53 -4.09 -19.80
N HIS A 17 -9.11 -5.16 -20.36
CA HIS A 17 -9.59 -5.15 -21.74
C HIS A 17 -10.72 -4.13 -21.95
N VAL A 18 -11.70 -4.08 -21.06
CA VAL A 18 -12.83 -3.14 -21.15
C VAL A 18 -12.37 -1.70 -20.98
N VAL A 19 -11.55 -1.43 -19.98
CA VAL A 19 -10.96 -0.10 -19.76
C VAL A 19 -10.17 0.34 -21.00
N ASN A 20 -9.32 -0.53 -21.54
CA ASN A 20 -8.53 -0.22 -22.72
C ASN A 20 -9.40 0.01 -23.95
N PHE A 21 -10.44 -0.79 -24.17
CA PHE A 21 -11.38 -0.60 -25.28
C PHE A 21 -12.08 0.78 -25.21
N ILE A 22 -12.57 1.17 -24.04
CA ILE A 22 -13.24 2.46 -23.86
C ILE A 22 -12.26 3.63 -24.01
N LYS A 23 -11.01 3.47 -23.54
CA LYS A 23 -10.02 4.56 -23.50
C LYS A 23 -9.23 4.73 -24.80
N SER A 24 -8.97 3.66 -25.55
CA SER A 24 -8.15 3.69 -26.77
C SER A 24 -8.91 4.24 -27.98
N HIS A 25 -10.24 4.12 -27.98
CA HIS A 25 -11.08 4.56 -29.08
C HIS A 25 -11.79 5.88 -28.74
N ALA A 26 -11.46 6.96 -29.46
CA ALA A 26 -12.01 8.30 -29.21
C ALA A 26 -13.55 8.34 -29.22
N LEU A 27 -14.19 7.57 -30.12
CA LEU A 27 -15.64 7.45 -30.16
C LEU A 27 -16.20 6.76 -28.90
N GLN A 28 -15.60 5.64 -28.48
CA GLN A 28 -16.05 4.91 -27.29
C GLN A 28 -15.87 5.75 -26.03
N ASN A 29 -14.78 6.51 -25.94
CA ASN A 29 -14.55 7.40 -24.81
C ASN A 29 -15.62 8.51 -24.72
N ARG A 30 -15.99 9.10 -25.86
CA ARG A 30 -17.06 10.12 -25.94
C ARG A 30 -18.43 9.55 -25.59
N LEU A 31 -18.77 8.38 -26.14
CA LEU A 31 -20.03 7.70 -25.85
C LEU A 31 -20.13 7.32 -24.37
N PHE A 32 -19.05 6.79 -23.78
CA PHE A 32 -19.00 6.45 -22.37
C PHE A 32 -19.24 7.68 -21.48
N ARG A 33 -18.57 8.80 -21.79
CA ARG A 33 -18.77 10.06 -21.06
C ARG A 33 -20.21 10.57 -21.13
N GLN A 34 -20.79 10.55 -22.33
CA GLN A 34 -22.18 10.94 -22.51
C GLN A 34 -23.12 10.04 -21.69
N LEU A 35 -22.86 8.72 -21.68
CA LEU A 35 -23.65 7.77 -20.90
C LEU A 35 -23.49 7.99 -19.39
N CYS A 36 -22.29 8.33 -18.91
CA CYS A 36 -22.05 8.74 -17.52
C CYS A 36 -22.86 9.99 -17.15
N GLU A 37 -22.89 11.00 -18.03
CA GLU A 37 -23.68 12.23 -17.83
C GLU A 37 -25.19 11.93 -17.79
N GLU A 38 -25.69 11.11 -18.72
CA GLU A 38 -27.10 10.69 -18.78
C GLU A 38 -27.52 9.89 -17.55
N ASN A 39 -26.64 9.04 -17.02
CA ASN A 39 -26.87 8.24 -15.83
C ASN A 39 -26.57 8.98 -14.51
N ASN A 40 -26.15 10.25 -14.58
CA ASN A 40 -25.84 11.07 -13.41
C ASN A 40 -24.75 10.43 -12.51
N GLU A 41 -23.75 9.80 -13.14
CA GLU A 41 -22.65 9.10 -12.45
C GLU A 41 -21.67 10.08 -11.81
N ASP A 42 -21.08 9.69 -10.67
CA ASP A 42 -20.06 10.50 -9.97
C ASP A 42 -18.73 10.62 -10.75
N PHE A 43 -18.50 9.71 -11.71
CA PHE A 43 -17.31 9.68 -12.54
C PHE A 43 -17.67 9.65 -14.03
N ASP A 44 -16.96 10.44 -14.84
CA ASP A 44 -17.10 10.47 -16.30
C ASP A 44 -16.04 9.62 -17.02
N THR A 45 -15.08 9.06 -16.28
CA THR A 45 -13.85 8.52 -16.87
C THR A 45 -13.23 7.40 -16.05
N LEU A 46 -12.97 6.26 -16.70
CA LEU A 46 -12.28 5.12 -16.08
C LEU A 46 -10.79 5.43 -15.79
N LEU A 47 -10.15 4.63 -14.94
CA LEU A 47 -8.69 4.74 -14.72
C LEU A 47 -7.98 3.62 -15.47
N LEU A 48 -6.85 3.94 -16.12
CA LEU A 48 -6.02 2.93 -16.75
C LEU A 48 -5.38 2.06 -15.66
N HIS A 49 -5.31 0.75 -15.92
CA HIS A 49 -4.55 -0.16 -15.08
C HIS A 49 -3.05 0.11 -15.25
N THR A 50 -2.32 0.18 -14.14
CA THR A 50 -0.85 0.15 -14.14
C THR A 50 -0.37 -1.01 -13.27
N GLU A 51 0.56 -1.79 -13.79
CA GLU A 51 1.07 -2.99 -13.10
C GLU A 51 1.88 -2.67 -11.86
N VAL A 52 2.30 -1.41 -11.68
CA VAL A 52 3.40 -1.03 -10.79
C VAL A 52 2.94 -0.68 -9.37
N ARG A 53 1.66 -0.34 -9.17
CA ARG A 53 1.18 0.18 -7.88
C ARG A 53 -0.19 -0.36 -7.48
N TRP A 54 -0.26 -1.01 -6.33
CA TRP A 54 -1.49 -1.52 -5.72
C TRP A 54 -2.56 -0.43 -5.53
N LEU A 55 -2.19 0.78 -5.11
CA LEU A 55 -3.09 1.95 -5.05
C LEU A 55 -3.77 2.23 -6.38
N SER A 56 -3.01 2.14 -7.48
CA SER A 56 -3.55 2.34 -8.83
C SER A 56 -4.53 1.24 -9.21
N LYS A 57 -4.24 -0.02 -8.84
CA LYS A 57 -5.12 -1.17 -9.06
C LYS A 57 -6.42 -1.02 -8.27
N GLY A 58 -6.33 -0.62 -7.01
CA GLY A 58 -7.47 -0.34 -6.14
C GLY A 58 -8.37 0.76 -6.66
N ASN A 59 -7.80 1.92 -7.00
CA ASN A 59 -8.55 3.03 -7.56
C ASN A 59 -9.22 2.67 -8.90
N CYS A 60 -8.52 1.88 -9.73
CA CYS A 60 -9.08 1.36 -10.98
C CYS A 60 -10.31 0.49 -10.73
N LEU A 61 -10.21 -0.50 -9.85
CA LEU A 61 -11.33 -1.40 -9.53
C LEU A 61 -12.49 -0.68 -8.85
N GLN A 62 -12.22 0.20 -7.89
CA GLN A 62 -13.25 1.00 -7.22
C GLN A 62 -14.05 1.83 -8.23
N ARG A 63 -13.36 2.51 -9.14
CA ARG A 63 -14.04 3.29 -10.19
C ARG A 63 -14.78 2.40 -11.19
N PHE A 64 -14.21 1.25 -11.53
CA PHE A 64 -14.85 0.29 -12.42
C PHE A 64 -16.16 -0.25 -11.81
N VAL A 65 -16.16 -0.57 -10.51
CA VAL A 65 -17.34 -1.02 -9.77
C VAL A 65 -18.39 0.09 -9.64
N ALA A 66 -17.97 1.34 -9.38
CA ALA A 66 -18.88 2.48 -9.33
C ALA A 66 -19.63 2.66 -10.66
N LEU A 67 -18.92 2.54 -11.78
CA LEU A 67 -19.48 2.70 -13.13
C LEU A 67 -20.05 1.41 -13.73
N TRP A 68 -20.25 0.36 -12.92
CA TRP A 68 -20.61 -0.98 -13.39
C TRP A 68 -21.83 -0.97 -14.33
N LYS A 69 -22.91 -0.28 -13.94
CA LYS A 69 -24.16 -0.24 -14.73
C LYS A 69 -23.94 0.42 -16.10
N THR A 70 -23.25 1.55 -16.10
CA THR A 70 -22.88 2.30 -17.32
C THR A 70 -21.97 1.48 -18.23
N ILE A 71 -20.98 0.77 -17.66
CA ILE A 71 -20.10 -0.14 -18.41
C ILE A 71 -20.90 -1.27 -19.04
N VAL A 72 -21.75 -1.96 -18.27
CA VAL A 72 -22.57 -3.07 -18.79
C VAL A 72 -23.50 -2.59 -19.90
N GLY A 73 -24.13 -1.42 -19.75
CA GLY A 73 -24.97 -0.82 -20.77
C GLY A 73 -24.22 -0.47 -22.06
N LEU A 74 -22.98 0.01 -21.98
CA LEU A 74 -22.16 0.28 -23.16
C LEU A 74 -21.68 -1.02 -23.84
N MET A 75 -21.44 -2.07 -23.06
CA MET A 75 -20.85 -3.33 -23.53
C MET A 75 -21.89 -4.40 -23.90
N SER A 76 -23.19 -4.16 -23.72
CA SER A 76 -24.26 -5.15 -23.94
C SER A 76 -24.28 -5.70 -25.38
N ASP A 77 -24.01 -4.86 -26.37
CA ASP A 77 -23.97 -5.25 -27.79
C ASP A 77 -22.56 -5.61 -28.27
N LYS A 78 -21.61 -5.81 -27.34
CA LYS A 78 -20.21 -6.06 -27.61
C LYS A 78 -19.80 -7.44 -27.10
N GLU A 79 -18.72 -7.98 -27.65
CA GLU A 79 -18.17 -9.30 -27.32
C GLU A 79 -17.71 -9.48 -25.84
N TYR A 80 -17.83 -8.44 -25.02
CA TYR A 80 -17.37 -8.42 -23.64
C TYR A 80 -18.50 -8.26 -22.61
N GLY A 81 -19.75 -8.00 -23.02
CA GLY A 81 -20.89 -7.84 -22.11
C GLY A 81 -21.09 -9.09 -21.24
N ASP A 82 -21.18 -10.27 -21.87
CA ASP A 82 -21.33 -11.54 -21.16
C ASP A 82 -20.08 -11.92 -20.36
N LYS A 83 -18.88 -11.54 -20.85
CA LYS A 83 -17.60 -11.80 -20.17
C LYS A 83 -17.44 -11.02 -18.86
N LEU A 84 -18.29 -10.02 -18.59
CA LEU A 84 -18.33 -9.28 -17.33
C LEU A 84 -19.18 -9.98 -16.26
N ILE A 85 -20.05 -10.93 -16.63
CA ILE A 85 -20.96 -11.58 -15.69
C ILE A 85 -20.17 -12.48 -14.73
N ASP A 86 -19.36 -13.40 -15.27
CA ASP A 86 -18.63 -14.40 -14.47
C ASP A 86 -17.71 -13.77 -13.40
N PRO A 87 -16.87 -12.76 -13.69
CA PRO A 87 -15.99 -12.17 -12.69
C PRO A 87 -16.64 -11.06 -11.83
N LYS A 88 -17.95 -10.82 -11.95
CA LYS A 88 -18.65 -9.71 -11.26
C LYS A 88 -18.40 -9.70 -9.75
N ALA A 89 -18.54 -10.85 -9.11
CA ALA A 89 -18.34 -11.00 -7.67
C ALA A 89 -16.87 -10.85 -7.29
N GLU A 90 -15.96 -11.46 -8.06
CA GLU A 90 -14.53 -11.32 -7.85
C GLU A 90 -14.04 -9.87 -7.96
N ILE A 91 -14.51 -9.12 -8.96
CA ILE A 91 -14.16 -7.70 -9.15
C ILE A 91 -14.57 -6.87 -7.93
N ARG A 92 -15.77 -7.10 -7.40
CA ARG A 92 -16.30 -6.40 -6.22
C ARG A 92 -15.54 -6.76 -4.95
N TYR A 93 -15.29 -8.05 -4.73
CA TYR A 93 -14.45 -8.54 -3.64
C TYR A 93 -13.04 -7.90 -3.70
N LEU A 94 -12.40 -7.88 -4.87
CA LEU A 94 -11.06 -7.31 -5.02
C LEU A 94 -11.07 -5.79 -4.79
N ALA A 95 -12.07 -5.07 -5.30
CA ALA A 95 -12.23 -3.63 -5.03
C ALA A 95 -12.24 -3.35 -3.52
N ASP A 96 -13.07 -4.09 -2.77
CA ASP A 96 -13.17 -4.00 -1.31
C ASP A 96 -11.84 -4.33 -0.61
N MET A 97 -11.07 -5.29 -1.13
CA MET A 97 -9.79 -5.68 -0.55
C MET A 97 -8.70 -4.62 -0.78
N PHE A 98 -8.61 -4.05 -1.98
CA PHE A 98 -7.63 -3.01 -2.28
C PHE A 98 -7.85 -1.74 -1.46
N GLU A 99 -9.10 -1.43 -1.08
CA GLU A 99 -9.39 -0.30 -0.20
C GLU A 99 -8.87 -0.52 1.23
N LYS A 100 -8.89 -1.75 1.71
CA LYS A 100 -8.47 -2.10 3.09
C LYS A 100 -6.95 -2.07 3.28
N ASP A 101 -6.19 -2.19 2.20
CA ASP A 101 -4.72 -2.13 2.20
C ASP A 101 -4.20 -0.68 2.20
N ASN A 102 -5.09 0.33 2.11
CA ASN A 102 -4.70 1.70 1.79
C ASN A 102 -3.67 2.35 2.75
N ASN A 103 -3.55 1.83 3.97
CA ASN A 103 -2.76 2.41 5.06
C ASN A 103 -1.79 1.41 5.72
N LEU A 104 -1.56 0.22 5.12
CA LEU A 104 -0.86 -0.87 5.82
C LEU A 104 0.63 -0.61 6.10
N MET A 105 1.28 0.29 5.36
CA MET A 105 2.75 0.28 5.25
C MET A 105 3.53 1.15 6.23
N ASN A 106 2.88 1.78 7.22
CA ASN A 106 3.54 2.85 7.98
C ASN A 106 3.91 2.50 9.44
N SER A 107 3.46 1.37 10.01
CA SER A 107 3.83 1.00 11.39
C SER A 107 3.56 -0.47 11.76
N LYS A 108 4.24 -0.98 12.80
CA LYS A 108 3.93 -2.29 13.44
C LYS A 108 2.45 -2.37 13.85
N VAL A 109 1.92 -1.30 14.44
CA VAL A 109 0.52 -1.24 14.91
C VAL A 109 -0.45 -1.43 13.74
N ALA A 110 -0.19 -0.82 12.59
CA ALA A 110 -1.02 -0.98 11.40
C ALA A 110 -1.01 -2.42 10.89
N VAL A 111 0.17 -3.05 10.81
CA VAL A 111 0.33 -4.45 10.37
C VAL A 111 -0.38 -5.42 11.31
N VAL A 112 -0.12 -5.32 12.62
CA VAL A 112 -0.76 -6.18 13.62
C VAL A 112 -2.28 -5.99 13.65
N SER A 113 -2.76 -4.75 13.52
CA SER A 113 -4.19 -4.45 13.42
C SER A 113 -4.82 -5.09 12.18
N PHE A 114 -4.14 -5.02 11.04
CA PHE A 114 -4.64 -5.60 9.78
C PHE A 114 -4.69 -7.12 9.83
N LEU A 115 -3.68 -7.79 10.37
CA LEU A 115 -3.68 -9.25 10.59
C LEU A 115 -4.91 -9.71 11.39
N LYS A 116 -5.19 -9.03 12.52
CA LYS A 116 -6.39 -9.31 13.34
C LYS A 116 -7.69 -9.04 12.59
N LYS A 117 -7.72 -8.01 11.73
CA LYS A 117 -8.91 -7.72 10.90
C LYS A 117 -9.13 -8.78 9.83
N LEU A 118 -8.07 -9.34 9.22
CA LEU A 118 -8.20 -10.43 8.25
C LEU A 118 -8.91 -11.64 8.87
N GLU A 119 -8.59 -11.97 10.13
CA GLU A 119 -9.27 -13.01 10.90
C GLU A 119 -10.78 -12.76 11.02
N VAL A 120 -11.16 -11.55 11.39
CA VAL A 120 -12.57 -11.15 11.44
C VAL A 120 -13.22 -11.25 10.05
N TYR A 121 -12.53 -10.84 8.99
CA TYR A 121 -13.08 -10.84 7.64
C TYR A 121 -13.39 -12.23 7.13
N TRP A 122 -12.48 -13.19 7.27
CA TRP A 122 -12.73 -14.55 6.78
C TRP A 122 -13.72 -15.31 7.66
N HIS A 123 -13.83 -14.99 8.95
CA HIS A 123 -14.93 -15.50 9.77
C HIS A 123 -16.29 -14.98 9.32
N ASN A 124 -16.41 -13.67 9.06
CA ASN A 124 -17.67 -13.05 8.67
C ASN A 124 -18.11 -13.46 7.27
N ILE A 125 -17.22 -13.44 6.27
CA ILE A 125 -17.54 -13.96 4.93
C ILE A 125 -17.96 -15.43 5.00
N GLY A 126 -17.31 -16.25 5.82
CA GLY A 126 -17.70 -17.67 5.98
C GLY A 126 -19.11 -17.85 6.57
N ARG A 127 -19.68 -16.83 7.21
CA ARG A 127 -21.08 -16.78 7.68
C ARG A 127 -22.00 -16.01 6.72
N HIS A 128 -21.52 -15.67 5.53
CA HIS A 128 -22.21 -14.81 4.57
C HIS A 128 -22.52 -13.38 5.11
N GLU A 129 -21.74 -12.90 6.07
CA GLU A 129 -21.87 -11.56 6.65
C GLU A 129 -20.95 -10.57 5.94
N LEU A 130 -21.46 -9.93 4.90
CA LEU A 130 -20.65 -9.09 3.98
C LEU A 130 -20.52 -7.62 4.40
N LEU A 131 -20.73 -7.27 5.67
CA LEU A 131 -20.74 -5.86 6.12
C LEU A 131 -19.41 -5.15 5.85
N GLN A 132 -18.29 -5.85 5.99
CA GLN A 132 -16.96 -5.30 5.72
C GLN A 132 -16.62 -5.20 4.23
N PHE A 133 -17.47 -5.73 3.36
CA PHE A 133 -17.28 -5.80 1.91
C PHE A 133 -18.44 -5.10 1.20
N PRO A 134 -18.50 -3.76 1.25
CA PRO A 134 -19.64 -3.00 0.76
C PRO A 134 -19.91 -3.24 -0.73
N ASN A 135 -18.87 -3.35 -1.57
CA ASN A 135 -19.06 -3.60 -2.99
C ASN A 135 -19.63 -5.00 -3.24
N LEU A 136 -19.10 -6.02 -2.55
CA LEU A 136 -19.58 -7.41 -2.67
C LEU A 136 -21.00 -7.57 -2.10
N LYS A 137 -21.30 -6.89 -0.98
CA LYS A 137 -22.63 -6.89 -0.35
C LYS A 137 -23.74 -6.42 -1.28
N THR A 138 -23.44 -5.53 -2.23
CA THR A 138 -24.46 -5.05 -3.19
C THR A 138 -25.02 -6.15 -4.09
N ILE A 139 -24.37 -7.32 -4.14
CA ILE A 139 -24.78 -8.48 -4.93
C ILE A 139 -24.91 -9.74 -4.07
N ALA A 140 -25.10 -9.60 -2.75
CA ALA A 140 -25.12 -10.73 -1.81
C ALA A 140 -26.07 -11.86 -2.23
N GLU A 141 -27.25 -11.52 -2.75
CA GLU A 141 -28.25 -12.49 -3.23
C GLU A 141 -27.78 -13.31 -4.46
N GLU A 142 -26.81 -12.79 -5.22
CA GLU A 142 -26.23 -13.44 -6.40
C GLU A 142 -25.01 -14.30 -6.05
N VAL A 143 -24.45 -14.17 -4.84
CA VAL A 143 -23.17 -14.77 -4.42
C VAL A 143 -23.44 -15.84 -3.38
N ASN A 144 -23.73 -17.08 -3.78
CA ASN A 144 -24.02 -18.16 -2.82
C ASN A 144 -22.91 -19.21 -2.68
N ASP A 145 -22.05 -19.39 -3.70
CA ASP A 145 -21.08 -20.51 -3.74
C ASP A 145 -19.61 -20.07 -3.61
N ASP A 146 -19.31 -18.77 -3.67
CA ASP A 146 -17.94 -18.25 -3.69
C ASP A 146 -17.36 -17.90 -2.31
N ASP A 147 -18.14 -18.00 -1.23
CA ASP A 147 -17.68 -17.60 0.12
C ASP A 147 -16.43 -18.40 0.54
N LEU A 148 -16.38 -19.69 0.22
CA LEU A 148 -15.22 -20.53 0.51
C LEU A 148 -13.95 -20.07 -0.26
N LEU A 149 -14.11 -19.59 -1.49
CA LEU A 149 -13.02 -19.04 -2.30
C LEU A 149 -12.42 -17.79 -1.64
N TYR A 150 -13.28 -16.90 -1.15
CA TYR A 150 -12.87 -15.67 -0.48
C TYR A 150 -12.26 -15.94 0.90
N VAL A 151 -12.83 -16.86 1.68
CA VAL A 151 -12.27 -17.32 2.96
C VAL A 151 -10.85 -17.85 2.77
N ASN A 152 -10.65 -18.73 1.78
CA ASN A 152 -9.33 -19.31 1.49
C ASN A 152 -8.33 -18.23 1.06
N HIS A 153 -8.77 -17.29 0.23
CA HIS A 153 -7.91 -16.19 -0.20
C HIS A 153 -7.50 -15.29 0.96
N LEU A 154 -8.43 -14.91 1.84
CA LEU A 154 -8.13 -14.11 3.03
C LEU A 154 -7.16 -14.80 3.99
N LYS A 155 -7.31 -16.12 4.19
CA LYS A 155 -6.36 -16.92 4.98
C LYS A 155 -4.98 -16.96 4.34
N GLN A 156 -4.90 -17.05 3.02
CA GLN A 156 -3.63 -16.99 2.30
C GLN A 156 -2.97 -15.62 2.47
N ILE A 157 -3.72 -14.53 2.33
CA ILE A 157 -3.23 -13.17 2.58
C ILE A 157 -2.70 -13.06 4.01
N GLN A 158 -3.45 -13.55 5.00
CA GLN A 158 -3.03 -13.51 6.40
C GLN A 158 -1.69 -14.23 6.61
N LYS A 159 -1.57 -15.47 6.08
CA LYS A 159 -0.33 -16.24 6.15
C LYS A 159 0.84 -15.53 5.47
N ASP A 160 0.63 -15.00 4.27
CA ASP A 160 1.67 -14.29 3.51
C ASP A 160 2.15 -13.03 4.26
N MET A 161 1.23 -12.34 4.94
CA MET A 161 1.55 -11.17 5.77
C MET A 161 2.28 -11.55 7.05
N GLU A 162 1.87 -12.63 7.72
CA GLU A 162 2.55 -13.16 8.91
C GLU A 162 3.99 -13.57 8.59
N GLU A 163 4.21 -14.26 7.46
CA GLU A 163 5.55 -14.64 7.00
C GLU A 163 6.39 -13.41 6.63
N ARG A 164 5.82 -12.46 5.89
CA ARG A 164 6.53 -11.27 5.41
C ARG A 164 6.91 -10.30 6.53
N PHE A 165 6.03 -10.13 7.50
CA PHE A 165 6.20 -9.20 8.61
C PHE A 165 6.55 -9.91 9.92
N HIS A 166 7.01 -11.16 9.86
CA HIS A 166 7.37 -11.97 11.03
C HIS A 166 8.23 -11.20 12.02
N ASP A 167 9.34 -10.63 11.56
CA ASP A 167 10.29 -9.92 12.42
C ASP A 167 9.68 -8.65 13.01
N LEU A 168 8.83 -7.96 12.25
CA LEU A 168 8.13 -6.75 12.70
C LEU A 168 7.06 -7.05 13.75
N VAL A 169 6.27 -8.12 13.53
CA VAL A 169 5.21 -8.55 14.44
C VAL A 169 5.81 -9.02 15.76
N ASN A 170 6.91 -9.77 15.69
CA ASN A 170 7.62 -10.32 16.84
C ASN A 170 8.63 -9.36 17.47
N LEU A 171 8.83 -8.17 16.91
CA LEU A 171 9.72 -7.16 17.47
C LEU A 171 9.23 -6.74 18.86
N ASP A 172 9.93 -7.10 19.92
CA ASP A 172 9.58 -6.60 21.24
C ASP A 172 9.97 -5.11 21.35
N ILE A 173 9.01 -4.28 21.76
CA ILE A 173 9.23 -2.84 21.92
C ILE A 173 9.04 -2.56 23.41
N PRO A 174 10.13 -2.31 24.15
CA PRO A 174 10.04 -1.97 25.56
C PRO A 174 9.10 -0.79 25.82
N ASP A 175 8.31 -0.88 26.88
CA ASP A 175 7.30 0.13 27.21
C ASP A 175 7.88 1.53 27.38
N TRP A 176 9.13 1.65 27.87
CA TRP A 176 9.80 2.94 28.02
C TRP A 176 10.12 3.63 26.69
N ILE A 177 10.16 2.90 25.56
CA ILE A 177 10.29 3.49 24.22
C ILE A 177 8.95 4.07 23.77
N VAL A 178 7.84 3.45 24.17
CA VAL A 178 6.47 3.88 23.82
C VAL A 178 6.04 5.05 24.70
N ASP A 179 6.31 4.97 26.00
CA ASP A 179 5.99 5.99 27.00
C ASP A 179 7.11 6.12 28.04
N ALA A 180 8.18 6.82 27.67
CA ALA A 180 9.32 7.08 28.55
C ALA A 180 8.94 7.83 29.84
N PHE A 181 7.79 8.50 29.86
CA PHE A 181 7.39 9.44 30.89
C PHE A 181 6.26 8.91 31.80
N GLY A 182 5.61 7.80 31.42
CA GLY A 182 4.60 7.08 32.19
C GLY A 182 5.05 5.73 32.75
N VAL A 183 6.13 5.15 32.24
CA VAL A 183 6.70 3.90 32.74
C VAL A 183 7.39 4.06 34.09
N SER A 184 7.25 3.04 34.95
CA SER A 184 8.02 2.91 36.19
C SER A 184 9.49 2.58 35.88
N ALA A 185 10.40 3.47 36.27
CA ALA A 185 11.84 3.24 36.07
C ALA A 185 12.41 2.04 36.85
N VAL A 186 11.67 1.48 37.80
CA VAL A 186 12.08 0.27 38.54
C VAL A 186 11.78 -1.00 37.75
N GLU A 187 10.84 -0.94 36.81
CA GLU A 187 10.36 -2.09 36.03
C GLU A 187 11.15 -2.29 34.72
N VAL A 188 12.01 -1.34 34.35
CA VAL A 188 12.88 -1.43 33.16
C VAL A 188 14.23 -2.07 33.48
N ASP A 189 14.98 -2.46 32.45
CA ASP A 189 16.32 -3.01 32.57
C ASP A 189 17.24 -2.12 33.41
N THR A 190 18.00 -2.74 34.34
CA THR A 190 18.85 -2.07 35.32
C THR A 190 19.80 -1.03 34.71
N GLU A 191 20.28 -1.29 33.50
CA GLU A 191 21.22 -0.43 32.77
C GLU A 191 20.60 0.92 32.36
N ILE A 192 19.27 1.00 32.26
CA ILE A 192 18.55 2.18 31.74
C ILE A 192 17.91 2.99 32.87
N GLN A 193 17.70 2.39 34.05
CA GLN A 193 16.89 2.98 35.14
C GLN A 193 17.35 4.39 35.53
N GLU A 194 18.65 4.61 35.77
CA GLU A 194 19.18 5.92 36.15
C GLU A 194 18.99 6.96 35.04
N SER A 195 19.34 6.59 33.79
CA SER A 195 19.17 7.47 32.63
C SER A 195 17.71 7.84 32.37
N LEU A 196 16.79 6.89 32.62
CA LEU A 196 15.35 7.12 32.50
C LEU A 196 14.85 8.06 33.60
N ILE A 197 15.31 7.91 34.85
CA ILE A 197 14.97 8.82 35.95
C ILE A 197 15.44 10.24 35.67
N ASP A 198 16.66 10.39 35.16
CA ASP A 198 17.21 11.69 34.77
C ASP A 198 16.36 12.34 33.66
N LEU A 199 16.00 11.58 32.62
CA LEU A 199 15.12 12.04 31.54
C LEU A 199 13.72 12.41 32.06
N GLN A 200 13.13 11.58 32.93
CA GLN A 200 11.81 11.81 33.52
C GLN A 200 11.77 13.06 34.42
N SER A 201 12.90 13.39 35.06
CA SER A 201 13.05 14.57 35.91
C SER A 201 13.29 15.86 35.11
N ASP A 202 13.66 15.77 33.83
CA ASP A 202 13.81 16.93 32.95
C ASP A 202 12.44 17.50 32.55
N THR A 203 12.06 18.58 33.24
CA THR A 203 10.81 19.31 32.97
C THR A 203 10.74 19.93 31.56
N THR A 204 11.88 20.19 30.91
CA THR A 204 11.93 20.70 29.53
C THR A 204 11.64 19.59 28.54
N ALA A 205 12.30 18.44 28.70
CA ALA A 205 12.05 17.24 27.90
C ALA A 205 10.60 16.77 28.04
N ARG A 206 10.06 16.78 29.28
CA ARG A 206 8.65 16.46 29.55
C ARG A 206 7.69 17.36 28.78
N ARG A 207 7.89 18.68 28.82
CA ARG A 207 7.04 19.64 28.10
C ARG A 207 7.10 19.45 26.59
N GLN A 208 8.28 19.15 26.04
CA GLN A 208 8.43 18.86 24.61
C GLN A 208 7.73 17.56 24.23
N PHE A 209 7.82 16.52 25.06
CA PHE A 209 7.10 15.27 24.85
C PHE A 209 5.58 15.45 24.94
N ASP A 210 5.08 16.21 25.92
CA ASP A 210 3.63 16.46 26.03
C ASP A 210 3.09 17.32 24.86
N HIS A 211 3.92 18.20 24.30
CA HIS A 211 3.53 19.09 23.20
C HIS A 211 3.67 18.46 21.81
N TYR A 212 4.71 17.65 21.59
CA TYR A 212 5.02 17.03 20.29
C TYR A 212 4.96 15.49 20.35
N GLY A 213 5.45 14.88 21.42
CA GLY A 213 5.62 13.42 21.57
C GLY A 213 4.35 12.57 21.64
N LYS A 214 3.18 13.15 21.99
CA LYS A 214 1.90 12.41 21.94
C LYS A 214 1.42 12.14 20.50
N ASP A 215 1.70 13.05 19.57
CA ASP A 215 1.36 12.89 18.15
C ASP A 215 2.53 12.34 17.33
N PHE A 216 3.76 12.57 17.78
CA PHE A 216 4.94 11.88 17.28
C PHE A 216 5.01 10.50 17.92
N SER A 217 4.33 9.52 17.32
CA SER A 217 4.61 8.12 17.64
C SER A 217 6.13 7.92 17.48
N VAL A 218 6.83 7.75 18.60
CA VAL A 218 8.27 7.44 18.62
C VAL A 218 8.51 6.11 17.87
N LEU A 219 7.46 5.27 17.79
CA LEU A 219 7.34 4.15 16.86
C LEU A 219 7.56 4.50 15.40
N THR A 220 7.17 5.70 14.93
CA THR A 220 7.40 6.12 13.54
C THR A 220 8.89 6.27 13.27
N PHE A 221 9.74 6.62 14.24
CA PHE A 221 11.19 6.73 13.98
C PHE A 221 11.94 5.40 14.13
N PHE A 222 11.52 4.53 15.05
CA PHE A 222 12.15 3.22 15.23
C PHE A 222 11.63 2.14 14.25
N ILE A 223 10.45 2.35 13.66
CA ILE A 223 9.73 1.35 12.85
C ILE A 223 9.17 1.93 11.54
N ALA A 224 9.48 3.19 11.17
CA ALA A 224 9.17 3.62 9.81
C ALA A 224 9.94 2.76 8.82
N PHE A 225 9.21 2.01 8.02
CA PHE A 225 9.63 1.82 6.65
C PHE A 225 9.81 3.22 6.06
N PRO A 226 10.95 3.53 5.41
CA PRO A 226 10.97 4.67 4.51
C PRO A 226 9.75 4.49 3.60
N SER A 227 8.98 5.55 3.36
CA SER A 227 7.79 5.48 2.51
C SER A 227 8.00 4.55 1.32
N THR A 228 6.96 3.85 0.86
CA THR A 228 7.04 2.99 -0.34
C THR A 228 7.77 3.70 -1.47
N TYR A 229 7.59 5.02 -1.59
CA TYR A 229 8.35 5.89 -2.48
C TYR A 229 9.88 5.87 -2.24
N LEU A 230 10.39 6.09 -1.03
CA LEU A 230 11.82 6.05 -0.73
C LEU A 230 12.41 4.64 -0.93
N VAL A 231 11.66 3.60 -0.57
CA VAL A 231 12.06 2.21 -0.80
C VAL A 231 12.10 1.91 -2.31
N GLU A 232 11.06 2.30 -3.06
CA GLU A 232 10.98 2.19 -4.53
C GLU A 232 12.08 2.98 -5.23
N CYS A 233 12.37 4.21 -4.79
CA CYS A 233 13.45 5.06 -5.30
C CYS A 233 14.80 4.39 -5.06
N GLY A 234 15.02 3.85 -3.86
CA GLY A 234 16.23 3.10 -3.51
C GLY A 234 16.43 1.90 -4.43
N PHE A 235 15.43 1.03 -4.54
CA PHE A 235 15.49 -0.15 -5.40
C PHE A 235 15.65 0.20 -6.89
N SER A 236 14.93 1.21 -7.38
CA SER A 236 15.04 1.67 -8.77
C SER A 236 16.46 2.14 -9.09
N LYS A 237 17.11 2.84 -8.14
CA LYS A 237 18.48 3.31 -8.30
C LYS A 237 19.49 2.16 -8.30
N VAL A 238 19.32 1.17 -7.42
CA VAL A 238 20.16 -0.04 -7.41
C VAL A 238 20.05 -0.81 -8.73
N ILE A 239 18.85 -0.92 -9.29
CA ILE A 239 18.61 -1.56 -10.60
C ILE A 239 19.26 -0.75 -11.74
N ALA A 240 19.17 0.59 -11.70
CA ALA A 240 19.82 1.45 -12.68
C ALA A 240 21.36 1.32 -12.62
N SER A 241 21.93 1.27 -11.41
CA SER A 241 23.38 1.15 -11.20
C SER A 241 23.94 -0.24 -11.54
N THR A 242 23.14 -1.31 -11.47
CA THR A 242 23.57 -2.66 -11.86
C THR A 242 23.57 -2.86 -13.38
N LYS A 243 22.76 -2.11 -14.13
CA LYS A 243 22.76 -2.13 -15.61
C LYS A 243 24.01 -1.52 -16.24
N SER A 244 24.76 -0.68 -15.53
CA SER A 244 25.95 0.00 -16.07
C SER A 244 27.25 -0.82 -16.04
N ARG A 245 27.19 -2.16 -15.87
CA ARG A 245 28.32 -3.13 -15.88
C ARG A 245 29.51 -2.83 -14.97
N ASN A 246 29.42 -1.86 -14.07
CA ASN A 246 30.42 -1.63 -13.04
C ASN A 246 29.99 -2.37 -11.79
N ARG A 247 30.83 -3.27 -11.27
CA ARG A 247 30.70 -3.82 -9.92
C ARG A 247 30.90 -2.67 -8.92
N MET A 248 29.86 -1.87 -8.72
CA MET A 248 29.85 -0.83 -7.70
C MET A 248 29.40 -1.46 -6.39
N ASP A 249 30.21 -1.26 -5.35
CA ASP A 249 29.78 -1.47 -3.98
C ASP A 249 28.74 -0.40 -3.64
N VAL A 250 27.47 -0.77 -3.78
CA VAL A 250 26.31 0.10 -3.57
C VAL A 250 26.28 0.66 -2.14
N ALA A 251 26.85 -0.07 -1.17
CA ALA A 251 26.91 0.38 0.23
C ALA A 251 28.03 1.41 0.45
N ALA A 252 29.17 1.27 -0.23
CA ALA A 252 30.31 2.17 -0.07
C ALA A 252 30.23 3.47 -0.90
N GLY A 253 29.50 3.47 -2.02
CA GLY A 253 29.52 4.56 -2.99
C GLY A 253 28.80 5.86 -2.59
N GLY A 254 27.98 5.86 -1.53
CA GLY A 254 27.26 7.06 -1.05
C GLY A 254 26.15 7.59 -1.98
N ASP A 255 26.10 7.17 -3.25
CA ASP A 255 25.09 7.58 -4.24
C ASP A 255 23.66 7.29 -3.80
N LEU A 256 23.44 6.12 -3.17
CA LEU A 256 22.13 5.75 -2.65
C LEU A 256 21.70 6.71 -1.54
N ARG A 257 22.63 7.08 -0.65
CA ARG A 257 22.39 8.02 0.45
C ARG A 257 22.08 9.42 -0.06
N LEU A 258 22.79 9.91 -1.07
CA LEU A 258 22.49 11.19 -1.73
C LEU A 258 21.10 11.16 -2.39
N SER A 259 20.72 10.06 -3.04
CA SER A 259 19.42 9.96 -3.71
C SER A 259 18.21 9.81 -2.80
N LEU A 260 18.42 9.29 -1.58
CA LEU A 260 17.36 9.03 -0.59
C LEU A 260 17.25 10.12 0.48
N SER A 261 18.04 11.18 0.39
CA SER A 261 18.04 12.28 1.34
C SER A 261 17.92 13.61 0.62
N ASN A 262 17.58 14.67 1.36
CA ASN A 262 17.61 16.05 0.85
C ASN A 262 19.03 16.64 0.86
N LEU A 263 20.07 15.79 0.83
CA LEU A 263 21.46 16.24 0.84
C LEU A 263 21.84 16.71 -0.56
N GLU A 264 22.07 18.01 -0.71
CA GLU A 264 22.62 18.58 -1.95
C GLU A 264 24.15 18.48 -1.93
N PRO A 265 24.78 17.77 -2.89
CA PRO A 265 26.22 17.72 -2.98
C PRO A 265 26.77 19.09 -3.43
N ASP A 266 27.84 19.57 -2.79
CA ASP A 266 28.53 20.80 -3.18
C ASP A 266 29.35 20.56 -4.47
N ILE A 267 28.67 20.70 -5.61
CA ILE A 267 29.21 20.47 -6.96
C ILE A 267 30.41 21.40 -7.20
N THR A 268 30.38 22.63 -6.71
CA THR A 268 31.45 23.63 -6.82
C THR A 268 32.74 23.18 -6.14
N LYS A 269 32.65 22.50 -5.00
CA LYS A 269 33.81 21.98 -4.30
C LYS A 269 34.34 20.68 -4.91
N LEU A 270 33.45 19.85 -5.46
CA LEU A 270 33.80 18.61 -6.16
C LEU A 270 34.47 18.89 -7.50
N SER A 271 33.96 19.85 -8.28
CA SER A 271 34.50 20.21 -9.60
C SER A 271 35.92 20.76 -9.52
N LYS A 272 36.26 21.50 -8.45
CA LYS A 272 37.63 21.97 -8.18
C LYS A 272 38.66 20.85 -8.00
N LYS A 273 38.24 19.62 -7.70
CA LYS A 273 39.12 18.45 -7.50
C LYS A 273 39.21 17.54 -8.73
N CYS A 274 38.33 17.70 -9.72
CA CYS A 274 38.38 16.91 -10.95
C CYS A 274 39.27 17.60 -11.99
N GLN A 275 40.27 16.88 -12.50
CA GLN A 275 41.02 17.36 -13.67
C GLN A 275 40.11 17.30 -14.91
N PRO A 276 40.08 18.35 -15.75
CA PRO A 276 39.35 18.31 -17.00
C PRO A 276 39.96 17.23 -17.90
N GLN A 277 39.21 16.17 -18.18
CA GLN A 277 39.56 15.27 -19.27
C GLN A 277 39.21 15.97 -20.58
N GLY A 278 40.24 16.40 -21.31
CA GLY A 278 40.07 16.84 -22.68
C GLY A 278 39.54 15.68 -23.51
N SER A 279 38.42 15.90 -24.20
CA SER A 279 37.92 14.98 -25.22
C SER A 279 38.93 14.94 -26.38
N HIS A 280 39.42 13.74 -26.70
CA HIS A 280 40.13 13.44 -27.95
C HIS A 280 39.14 13.33 -29.12
#